data_AF-A0A7I4XRB7-F1
#
_entry.id   AF-A0A7I4XRB7-F1
#
_cell.length_a   1.000
_cell.length_b   1.000
_cell.length_c   1.000
_cell.angle_alpha   90.00
_cell.angle_beta   90.00
_cell.angle_gamma   90.00
#
_symmetry.space_group_name_H-M   'P 1'
#
loop_
_entity.id
_entity.type
_entity.pdbx_description
1 polymer ?
#
loop_
_entity_poly.entity_id
_entity_poly.type
_entity_poly.pdbx_seq_one_letter_code
_entity_poly.pdbx_strand_id
1 'polypeptide(L)'
;MIIVEVAREVQEETEVNVGETVAAIPHCMMMAFHRVILNRIGRILDEGQPSEQAGYRRGFSTIDHIHTLTRLIEVSRDYKMPLCLTSIDLEKAFETVETEAVIEALGN
;
A
#
# COMPACT_ATOMS: atom_id res chain seq x y z
N MET A 1 -11.56 10.19 -13.26
CA MET A 1 -11.37 11.35 -14.17
C MET A 1 -10.56 12.38 -13.42
N ILE A 2 -9.23 12.22 -13.40
CA ILE A 2 -8.27 13.16 -12.82
C ILE A 2 -7.21 13.39 -13.90
N ILE A 3 -7.64 14.07 -14.95
CA ILE A 3 -6.83 14.82 -15.92
C ILE A 3 -7.77 15.97 -16.22
N VAL A 4 -7.50 17.19 -15.76
CA VAL A 4 -6.61 18.19 -16.34
C VAL A 4 -6.19 19.11 -15.21
N GLU A 5 -4.89 19.43 -15.10
CA GLU A 5 -4.37 20.81 -15.02
C GLU A 5 -2.89 20.76 -14.59
N VAL A 6 -2.02 20.45 -15.54
CA VAL A 6 -0.59 20.77 -15.45
C VAL A 6 -0.13 21.18 -16.84
N ALA A 7 -0.03 22.49 -17.08
CA ALA A 7 0.86 23.05 -18.09
C ALA A 7 0.93 24.59 -17.95
N ARG A 8 1.84 25.06 -17.10
CA ARG A 8 2.59 26.28 -17.39
C ARG A 8 3.92 26.27 -16.63
N GLU A 9 4.94 25.74 -17.29
CA GLU A 9 6.34 25.94 -16.90
C GLU A 9 6.69 27.43 -17.09
N VAL A 10 6.99 28.09 -15.97
CA VAL A 10 7.88 29.24 -15.95
C VAL A 10 9.23 28.67 -15.53
N GLN A 11 10.21 28.78 -16.40
CA GLN A 11 11.57 28.31 -16.17
C GLN A 11 12.26 29.32 -15.24
N GLU A 12 12.32 28.97 -13.95
CA GLU A 12 13.10 29.69 -12.95
C GLU A 12 14.37 28.85 -12.68
N GLU A 13 15.54 29.40 -13.03
CA GLU A 13 16.82 28.77 -12.74
C GLU A 13 16.98 28.64 -11.22
N THR A 14 16.87 27.41 -10.71
CA THR A 14 16.99 27.14 -9.28
C THR A 14 18.47 27.09 -8.90
N GLU A 15 18.94 28.07 -8.13
CA GLU A 15 20.20 27.98 -7.40
C GLU A 15 20.15 26.74 -6.51
N VAL A 16 21.10 25.81 -6.67
CA VAL A 16 21.16 24.58 -5.85
C VAL A 16 21.48 24.96 -4.41
N ASN A 17 20.47 24.97 -3.55
CA ASN A 17 20.64 25.28 -2.15
C ASN A 17 21.31 24.10 -1.45
N VAL A 18 22.55 24.31 -0.99
CA VAL A 18 23.38 23.28 -0.33
C VAL A 18 22.66 22.69 0.89
N GLY A 19 21.82 23.47 1.59
CA GLY A 19 21.03 23.00 2.73
C GLY A 19 19.98 21.95 2.38
N GLU A 20 19.29 22.11 1.23
CA GLU A 20 18.32 21.12 0.73
C GLU A 20 19.04 19.84 0.27
N THR A 21 20.23 19.98 -0.30
CA THR A 21 21.08 18.87 -0.75
C THR A 21 21.58 18.01 0.43
N VAL A 22 21.97 18.63 1.54
CA VAL A 22 22.46 17.91 2.73
C VAL A 22 21.33 17.15 3.44
N ALA A 23 20.11 17.68 3.48
CA ALA A 23 18.95 16.98 4.04
C ALA A 23 18.46 15.83 3.13
N ALA A 24 18.69 15.91 1.82
CA ALA A 24 18.34 14.85 0.87
C ALA A 24 19.22 13.60 0.98
N ILE A 25 20.47 13.73 1.46
CA ILE A 25 21.41 12.60 1.60
C ILE A 25 20.93 11.56 2.64
N PRO A 26 20.55 11.93 3.88
CA PRO A 26 19.95 10.99 4.83
C PRO A 26 18.68 10.32 4.29
N HIS A 27 17.84 11.09 3.59
CA HIS A 27 16.59 10.58 3.02
C HIS A 27 16.82 9.53 1.92
N CYS A 28 17.76 9.78 0.99
CA CYS A 28 18.07 8.81 -0.06
C CYS A 28 18.76 7.55 0.50
N MET A 29 19.59 7.69 1.55
CA MET A 29 20.12 6.54 2.27
C MET A 29 19.00 5.70 2.90
N MET A 30 18.03 6.31 3.57
CA MET A 30 16.89 5.58 4.17
C MET A 30 16.08 4.81 3.12
N MET A 31 15.82 5.41 1.95
CA MET A 31 15.14 4.72 0.86
C MET A 31 15.95 3.51 0.35
N ALA A 32 17.28 3.65 0.24
CA ALA A 32 18.15 2.55 -0.16
C ALA A 32 18.14 1.41 0.86
N PHE A 33 18.29 1.72 2.16
CA PHE A 33 18.22 0.74 3.23
C PHE A 33 16.87 0.03 3.27
N HIS A 34 15.76 0.77 3.18
CA HIS A 34 14.42 0.20 3.14
C HIS A 34 14.29 -0.82 1.99
N ARG A 35 14.76 -0.47 0.79
CA ARG A 35 14.72 -1.38 -0.36
C ARG A 35 15.58 -2.63 -0.15
N VAL A 36 16.76 -2.50 0.44
CA VAL A 36 17.63 -3.65 0.76
C VAL A 36 16.96 -4.58 1.76
N ILE A 37 16.34 -4.04 2.81
CA ILE A 37 15.61 -4.81 3.82
C ILE A 37 14.41 -5.51 3.18
N LEU A 38 13.56 -4.77 2.45
CA LEU A 38 12.39 -5.35 1.76
C LEU A 38 12.78 -6.47 0.80
N ASN A 39 13.86 -6.32 0.03
CA ASN A 39 14.29 -7.38 -0.89
C ASN A 39 14.75 -8.65 -0.15
N ARG A 40 15.21 -8.54 1.10
CA ARG A 40 15.63 -9.68 1.91
C ARG A 40 14.45 -10.40 2.56
N ILE A 41 13.51 -9.65 3.13
CA ILE A 41 12.38 -10.23 3.88
C ILE A 41 11.13 -10.44 3.03
N GLY A 42 11.05 -9.81 1.86
CA GLY A 42 9.82 -9.73 1.06
C GLY A 42 9.23 -11.08 0.70
N ARG A 43 10.08 -12.08 0.39
CA ARG A 43 9.61 -13.44 0.11
C ARG A 43 8.94 -14.09 1.33
N ILE A 44 9.50 -13.91 2.52
CA ILE A 44 8.96 -14.46 3.77
C ILE A 44 7.62 -13.79 4.08
N LEU A 45 7.54 -12.46 3.90
CA LEU A 45 6.30 -11.71 4.07
C LEU A 45 5.22 -12.14 3.06
N ASP A 46 5.59 -12.31 1.78
CA ASP A 46 4.66 -12.75 0.74
C ASP A 46 4.14 -14.18 0.99
N GLU A 47 4.99 -15.09 1.48
CA GLU A 47 4.63 -16.48 1.84
C GLU A 47 3.78 -16.54 3.12
N GLY A 48 4.02 -15.65 4.09
CA GLY A 48 3.29 -15.57 5.36
C GLY A 48 1.93 -14.87 5.27
N GLN A 49 1.64 -14.20 4.14
CA GLN A 49 0.36 -13.51 3.96
C GLN A 49 -0.77 -14.44 3.50
N PRO A 50 -2.00 -14.22 3.99
CA PRO A 50 -3.17 -15.01 3.60
C PRO A 50 -3.50 -14.84 2.11
N SER A 51 -4.22 -15.81 1.53
CA SER A 51 -4.61 -15.79 0.10
C SER A 51 -5.47 -14.58 -0.26
N GLU A 52 -6.25 -14.09 0.69
CA GLU A 52 -7.20 -12.98 0.55
C GLU A 52 -6.49 -11.61 0.55
N GLN A 53 -5.24 -11.54 1.01
CA GLN A 53 -4.45 -10.32 0.98
C GLN A 53 -4.00 -10.04 -0.46
N ALA A 54 -4.64 -9.08 -1.12
CA ALA A 54 -4.22 -8.59 -2.43
C ALA A 54 -3.32 -7.34 -2.38
N GLY A 55 -3.45 -6.54 -1.31
CA GLY A 55 -2.70 -5.30 -1.15
C GLY A 55 -1.23 -5.55 -0.85
N TYR A 56 -0.34 -4.72 -1.41
CA TYR A 56 1.11 -4.75 -1.20
C TYR A 56 1.82 -6.05 -1.62
N ARG A 57 1.16 -6.92 -2.40
CA ARG A 57 1.75 -8.15 -2.95
C ARG A 57 1.95 -8.06 -4.45
N ARG A 58 3.11 -8.54 -4.91
CA ARG A 58 3.41 -8.56 -6.34
C ARG A 58 2.57 -9.63 -7.03
N GLY A 59 1.90 -9.24 -8.13
CA GLY A 59 1.11 -10.16 -8.96
C GLY A 59 -0.30 -10.42 -8.46
N PHE A 60 -0.71 -9.79 -7.36
CA PHE A 60 -2.08 -9.85 -6.86
C PHE A 60 -2.86 -8.60 -7.26
N SER A 61 -4.18 -8.75 -7.39
CA SER A 61 -5.10 -7.69 -7.77
C SER A 61 -6.42 -7.85 -7.02
N THR A 62 -7.14 -6.75 -6.84
CA THR A 62 -8.49 -6.77 -6.24
C THR A 62 -9.57 -7.16 -7.24
N ILE A 63 -9.24 -7.39 -8.52
CA ILE A 63 -10.20 -7.74 -9.58
C ILE A 63 -11.00 -8.99 -9.21
N ASP A 64 -10.33 -10.06 -8.76
CA ASP A 64 -11.00 -11.32 -8.42
C ASP A 64 -11.89 -11.17 -7.18
N HIS A 65 -11.44 -10.39 -6.19
CA HIS A 65 -12.23 -10.07 -5.00
C HIS A 65 -13.49 -9.28 -5.36
N ILE A 66 -13.37 -8.24 -6.18
CA ILE A 66 -14.49 -7.41 -6.64
C ILE A 66 -15.46 -8.26 -7.45
N HIS A 67 -14.94 -9.05 -8.39
CA HIS A 67 -15.77 -9.93 -9.22
C HIS A 67 -16.56 -10.93 -8.38
N THR A 68 -15.90 -11.56 -7.38
CA THR A 68 -16.54 -12.50 -6.45
C THR A 68 -17.63 -11.82 -5.62
N LEU A 69 -17.37 -10.62 -5.08
CA LEU A 69 -18.36 -9.86 -4.34
C LEU A 69 -19.56 -9.46 -5.20
N THR A 70 -19.33 -8.97 -6.43
CA THR A 70 -20.40 -8.65 -7.38
C THR A 70 -21.25 -9.89 -7.64
N ARG A 71 -20.61 -11.03 -7.91
CA ARG A 71 -21.33 -12.28 -8.17
C ARG A 71 -22.15 -12.75 -6.96
N LEU A 72 -21.59 -12.63 -5.76
CA LEU A 72 -22.29 -12.98 -4.52
C LEU A 72 -23.55 -12.13 -4.32
N ILE A 73 -23.45 -10.82 -4.59
CA ILE A 73 -24.59 -9.89 -4.51
C ILE A 73 -25.68 -10.25 -5.52
N GLU A 74 -25.31 -10.56 -6.76
CA GLU A 74 -26.25 -11.00 -7.81
C GLU A 74 -26.99 -12.26 -7.40
N VAL A 75 -26.25 -13.31 -7.01
CA VAL A 75 -26.82 -14.60 -6.61
C VAL A 75 -27.75 -14.42 -5.41
N SER A 76 -27.35 -13.66 -4.39
CA SER A 76 -28.21 -13.43 -3.23
C SER A 76 -29.53 -12.76 -3.61
N ARG A 77 -29.51 -11.82 -4.57
CA ARG A 77 -30.72 -11.16 -5.09
C ARG A 77 -31.61 -12.15 -5.85
N ASP A 78 -31.03 -12.98 -6.71
CA ASP A 78 -31.76 -13.96 -7.52
C ASP A 78 -32.50 -14.97 -6.64
N TYR A 79 -31.84 -15.47 -5.60
CA TYR A 79 -32.43 -16.44 -4.65
C TYR A 79 -33.23 -15.79 -3.52
N LYS A 80 -33.39 -14.46 -3.52
CA LYS A 80 -34.08 -13.68 -2.46
C LYS A 80 -33.55 -13.99 -1.06
N MET A 81 -32.25 -14.29 -0.96
CA MET A 81 -31.57 -14.51 0.30
C MET A 81 -31.07 -13.18 0.86
N PRO A 82 -31.16 -12.96 2.18
CA PRO A 82 -30.54 -11.79 2.80
C PRO A 82 -29.02 -11.94 2.79
N LEU A 83 -28.32 -10.92 2.29
CA LEU A 83 -26.85 -10.80 2.32
C LEU A 83 -26.46 -9.57 3.14
N CYS A 84 -25.53 -9.76 4.08
CA CYS A 84 -24.89 -8.68 4.82
C CYS A 84 -23.42 -8.61 4.43
N LEU A 85 -22.93 -7.41 4.11
CA LEU A 85 -21.53 -7.13 3.83
C LEU A 85 -21.04 -6.05 4.79
N THR A 86 -19.86 -6.24 5.37
CA THR A 86 -19.25 -5.27 6.29
C THR A 86 -17.88 -4.88 5.76
N SER A 87 -17.70 -3.60 5.48
CA SER A 87 -16.40 -3.01 5.17
C SER A 87 -15.75 -2.51 6.45
N ILE A 88 -14.49 -2.88 6.67
CA ILE A 88 -13.68 -2.41 7.78
C ILE A 88 -12.55 -1.56 7.19
N ASP A 89 -12.46 -0.31 7.64
CA ASP A 89 -11.36 0.59 7.32
C ASP A 89 -10.71 1.06 8.62
N LEU A 90 -9.39 1.10 8.64
CA LEU A 90 -8.61 1.41 9.84
C LEU A 90 -8.21 2.88 9.84
N GLU A 91 -8.52 3.59 10.92
CA GLU A 91 -8.08 4.97 11.07
C GLU A 91 -6.55 5.03 11.24
N LYS A 92 -5.88 5.78 10.35
CA LYS A 92 -4.44 6.06 10.41
C LYS A 92 -3.57 4.81 10.55
N ALA A 93 -3.88 3.77 9.76
CA ALA A 93 -3.27 2.44 9.84
C ALA A 93 -1.73 2.37 9.86
N PHE A 94 -1.02 3.40 9.38
CA PHE A 94 0.46 3.47 9.45
C PHE A 94 0.99 4.30 10.63
N GLU A 95 0.19 5.22 11.17
CA GLU A 95 0.58 6.06 12.31
C GLU A 95 0.29 5.38 13.65
N THR A 96 -0.65 4.43 13.68
CA THR A 96 -1.14 3.77 14.89
C THR A 96 -0.50 2.41 15.16
N VAL A 97 0.50 2.01 14.37
CA VAL A 97 1.18 0.72 14.53
C VAL A 97 2.16 0.78 15.69
N GLU A 98 2.02 -0.13 16.65
CA GLU A 98 2.97 -0.31 17.76
C GLU A 98 4.28 -0.95 17.27
N THR A 99 5.41 -0.34 17.62
CA THR A 99 6.74 -0.80 17.15
C THR A 99 7.08 -2.17 17.72
N GLU A 100 6.72 -2.42 18.98
CA GLU A 100 6.91 -3.69 19.68
C GLU A 100 6.18 -4.82 18.97
N ALA A 101 4.93 -4.60 18.55
CA ALA A 101 4.14 -5.58 17.82
C ALA A 101 4.77 -5.94 16.47
N VAL A 102 5.35 -4.97 15.76
CA VAL A 102 6.07 -5.21 14.49
C VAL A 102 7.33 -6.04 14.72
N ILE A 103 8.10 -5.73 15.76
CA ILE A 103 9.34 -6.47 16.08
C ILE A 103 9.00 -7.92 16.47
N GLU A 104 7.96 -8.13 17.27
CA GLU A 104 7.49 -9.47 17.63
C GLU A 104 7.01 -10.26 16.40
N ALA A 105 6.23 -9.62 15.52
CA ALA A 105 5.73 -10.25 14.30
C ALA A 105 6.85 -10.64 13.32
N LEU A 106 7.96 -9.90 13.30
CA LEU A 106 9.12 -10.18 12.44
C LEU A 106 10.16 -11.10 13.09
N GLY A 107 10.05 -11.37 14.40
CA GLY A 107 11.01 -12.17 15.17
C GLY A 107 10.72 -13.68 15.21
N ASN A 108 9.53 -14.10 14.78
CA ASN A 108 9.09 -15.50 14.68
C ASN A 108 9.34 -16.08 13.28
#